data_AF-R8HWP5-F1
#
_entry.id   AF-R8HWP5-F1
#
_cell.length_a   1.000
_cell.length_b   1.000
_cell.length_c   1.000
_cell.angle_alpha   90.00
_cell.angle_beta   90.00
_cell.angle_gamma   90.00
#
_symmetry.space_group_name_H-M   'P 1'
#
loop_
_entity.id
_entity.type
_entity.pdbx_description
1 polymer ?
#
loop_
_entity_poly.entity_id
_entity_poly.type
_entity_poly.pdbx_seq_one_letter_code
_entity_poly.pdbx_strand_id
1 'polypeptide(L)'
;MSYGIQLLIILLFSLVMFGVLNFLAISLSQNNFKRRIVAGFLFLLLTPIIFLTTTALTSIFDKGGLGVANLVFVILNVYIVNGIVILLSASFILKKHNIR
;
A
#
# COMPACT_ATOMS: atom_id res chain seq x y z
N MET A 1 6.97 18.66 -19.50
CA MET A 1 7.71 17.54 -18.87
C MET A 1 7.50 16.31 -19.75
N SER A 2 8.52 15.47 -19.97
CA SER A 2 8.34 14.27 -20.81
C SER A 2 7.43 13.27 -20.10
N TYR A 3 6.52 12.64 -20.85
CA TYR A 3 5.56 11.65 -20.36
C TYR A 3 6.24 10.53 -19.55
N GLY A 4 7.40 10.05 -20.02
CA GLY A 4 8.17 9.02 -19.33
C GLY A 4 8.75 9.48 -17.98
N ILE A 5 9.24 10.73 -17.90
CA ILE A 5 9.75 11.30 -16.65
C ILE A 5 8.62 11.43 -15.63
N GLN A 6 7.42 11.73 -16.11
CA GLN A 6 6.25 11.91 -15.27
C GLN A 6 5.77 10.60 -14.63
N LEU A 7 5.66 9.54 -15.43
CA LEU A 7 5.38 8.19 -14.93
C LEU A 7 6.45 7.73 -13.93
N LEU A 8 7.72 8.06 -14.18
CA LEU A 8 8.82 7.71 -13.29
C LEU A 8 8.71 8.41 -11.93
N ILE A 9 8.36 9.70 -11.89
CA ILE A 9 8.15 10.42 -10.62
C ILE A 9 6.97 9.83 -9.84
N ILE A 10 5.85 9.54 -10.50
CA ILE A 10 4.67 8.94 -9.86
C ILE A 10 5.01 7.56 -9.29
N LEU A 11 5.76 6.75 -10.05
CA LEU A 11 6.23 5.44 -9.62
C LEU A 11 7.14 5.53 -8.38
N LEU A 12 8.13 6.42 -8.40
CA LEU A 12 9.06 6.62 -7.27
C LEU A 12 8.32 7.08 -6.01
N PHE A 13 7.41 8.04 -6.15
CA PHE A 13 6.58 8.52 -5.05
C PHE A 13 5.74 7.38 -4.46
N SER A 14 5.09 6.59 -5.31
CA SER A 14 4.29 5.44 -4.87
C SER A 14 5.13 4.39 -4.15
N LEU A 15 6.37 4.16 -4.58
CA LEU A 15 7.26 3.17 -3.99
C LEU A 15 7.75 3.61 -2.60
N VAL A 16 8.10 4.88 -2.45
CA VAL A 16 8.45 5.47 -1.14
C VAL A 16 7.25 5.44 -0.19
N MET A 17 6.06 5.87 -0.66
CA MET A 17 4.84 5.84 0.15
C MET A 17 4.51 4.41 0.60
N PHE A 18 4.66 3.44 -0.30
CA PHE A 18 4.42 2.03 -0.02
C PHE A 18 5.38 1.52 1.05
N GLY A 19 6.68 1.80 0.90
CA GLY A 19 7.69 1.42 1.89
C GLY A 19 7.42 2.00 3.27
N VAL A 20 7.10 3.30 3.36
CA VAL A 20 6.81 3.97 4.63
C VAL A 20 5.58 3.37 5.31
N LEU A 21 4.48 3.19 4.57
CA LEU A 21 3.25 2.62 5.13
C LEU A 21 3.44 1.16 5.57
N ASN A 22 4.18 0.37 4.79
CA ASN A 22 4.42 -1.03 5.11
C ASN A 22 5.33 -1.16 6.35
N PHE A 23 6.37 -0.32 6.43
CA PHE A 23 7.22 -0.22 7.61
C PHE A 23 6.42 0.19 8.84
N LEU A 24 5.53 1.19 8.72
CA LEU A 24 4.64 1.61 9.81
C LEU A 24 3.72 0.46 10.24
N ALA A 25 3.11 -0.26 9.31
CA ALA A 25 2.22 -1.39 9.63
C ALA A 25 2.96 -2.50 10.40
N ILE A 26 4.17 -2.85 9.98
CA ILE A 26 4.99 -3.88 10.64
C ILE A 26 5.50 -3.39 12.01
N SER A 27 5.98 -2.14 12.06
CA SER A 27 6.51 -1.52 13.28
C SER A 27 5.44 -1.32 14.35
N LEU A 28 4.21 -0.97 13.96
CA LEU A 28 3.07 -0.85 14.88
C LEU A 28 2.56 -2.22 15.34
N SER A 29 2.65 -3.23 14.45
CA SER A 29 2.17 -4.60 14.68
C SER A 29 3.00 -5.34 15.74
N GLN A 30 4.34 -5.31 15.64
CA GLN A 30 5.25 -6.12 16.47
C GLN A 30 4.79 -7.59 16.62
N ASN A 31 5.16 -8.27 17.72
CA ASN A 31 4.82 -9.66 18.04
C ASN A 31 3.38 -9.90 18.52
N ASN A 32 2.53 -8.86 18.61
CA ASN A 32 1.19 -9.00 19.17
C ASN A 32 0.15 -9.26 18.08
N PHE A 33 -0.47 -10.45 18.12
CA PHE A 33 -1.49 -10.88 17.16
C PHE A 33 -2.62 -9.86 16.94
N LYS A 34 -3.21 -9.35 18.04
CA LYS A 34 -4.28 -8.34 17.96
C LYS A 34 -3.82 -7.07 17.25
N ARG A 35 -2.60 -6.61 17.50
CA ARG A 35 -2.05 -5.41 16.85
C ARG A 35 -1.73 -5.63 15.38
N ARG A 36 -1.37 -6.85 14.98
CA ARG A 36 -1.13 -7.19 13.56
C ARG A 36 -2.39 -7.23 12.73
N ILE A 37 -3.50 -7.75 13.27
CA ILE A 37 -4.82 -7.66 12.62
C ILE A 37 -5.27 -6.21 12.51
N VAL A 38 -5.15 -5.43 13.58
CA VAL A 38 -5.50 -4.00 13.55
C VAL A 38 -4.64 -3.25 12.52
N ALA A 39 -3.33 -3.51 12.46
CA ALA A 39 -2.45 -2.89 11.47
C ALA A 39 -2.83 -3.29 10.03
N GLY A 40 -3.14 -4.57 9.78
CA GLY A 40 -3.61 -5.02 8.47
C GLY A 40 -4.94 -4.39 8.05
N PHE A 41 -5.89 -4.27 8.99
CA PHE A 41 -7.18 -3.63 8.75
C PHE A 41 -7.03 -2.11 8.53
N LEU A 42 -6.16 -1.46 9.30
CA LEU A 42 -5.81 -0.06 9.13
C LEU A 42 -5.16 0.18 7.76
N PHE A 43 -4.30 -0.73 7.31
CA PHE A 43 -3.66 -0.68 6.00
C PHE A 43 -4.67 -0.81 4.85
N LEU A 44 -5.65 -1.71 4.99
CA LEU A 44 -6.76 -1.81 4.03
C LEU A 44 -7.65 -0.56 4.02
N LEU A 45 -7.94 0.03 5.18
CA LEU A 45 -8.68 1.30 5.27
C LEU A 45 -7.90 2.49 4.71
N LEU A 46 -6.56 2.46 4.79
CA LEU A 46 -5.68 3.43 4.17
C LEU A 46 -5.64 3.29 2.64
N THR A 47 -5.94 2.11 2.09
CA THR A 47 -5.92 1.85 0.64
C THR A 47 -6.77 2.83 -0.20
N PRO A 48 -8.04 3.13 0.14
CA PRO A 48 -8.81 4.14 -0.58
C PRO A 48 -8.23 5.56 -0.43
N ILE A 49 -7.61 5.89 0.70
CA ILE A 49 -6.93 7.19 0.89
C ILE A 49 -5.72 7.27 -0.03
N ILE A 50 -4.92 6.21 -0.10
CA ILE A 50 -3.75 6.11 -0.97
C ILE A 50 -4.14 6.19 -2.44
N PHE A 51 -5.26 5.57 -2.81
CA PHE A 51 -5.81 5.69 -4.16
C PHE A 51 -6.18 7.13 -4.51
N LEU A 52 -6.89 7.82 -3.61
CA LEU A 52 -7.28 9.21 -3.81
C LEU A 52 -6.06 10.14 -3.89
N THR A 53 -5.08 9.98 -3.00
CA THR A 53 -3.86 10.81 -3.03
C THR A 53 -3.02 10.54 -4.26
N THR A 54 -2.89 9.28 -4.69
CA THR A 54 -2.16 8.93 -5.92
C THR A 54 -2.88 9.50 -7.13
N THR A 55 -4.20 9.37 -7.22
CA THR A 55 -5.01 9.92 -8.32
C THR A 55 -4.92 11.45 -8.36
N ALA A 56 -5.04 12.11 -7.21
CA ALA A 56 -4.88 13.56 -7.10
C ALA A 56 -3.47 14.01 -7.53
N LEU A 57 -2.42 13.33 -7.06
CA LEU A 57 -1.05 13.60 -7.48
C LEU A 57 -0.89 13.43 -8.99
N THR A 58 -1.44 12.35 -9.56
CA THR A 58 -1.37 12.12 -10.99
C THR A 58 -2.08 13.19 -11.81
N SER A 59 -3.22 13.71 -11.32
CA SER A 59 -4.00 14.76 -11.98
C SER A 59 -3.26 16.12 -12.09
N ILE A 60 -2.30 16.37 -11.20
CA ILE A 60 -1.45 17.58 -11.25
C ILE A 60 -0.50 17.51 -12.44
N PHE A 61 -0.04 16.30 -12.79
CA PHE A 61 0.94 16.13 -13.84
C PHE A 61 0.31 15.74 -15.20
N ASP A 62 -0.73 14.89 -15.24
CA ASP A 62 -1.45 14.48 -16.46
C ASP A 62 -2.97 14.56 -16.23
N LYS A 63 -3.67 15.29 -17.09
CA LYS A 63 -5.12 15.52 -17.02
C LYS A 63 -5.95 14.39 -17.65
N GLY A 64 -5.46 13.16 -17.68
CA GLY A 64 -6.26 12.00 -18.08
C GLY A 64 -5.64 11.04 -19.09
N GLY A 65 -4.32 11.00 -19.24
CA GLY A 65 -3.67 9.99 -20.08
C GLY A 65 -3.88 8.55 -19.59
N LEU A 66 -4.26 7.66 -20.51
CA LEU A 66 -4.53 6.23 -20.27
C LEU A 66 -3.39 5.50 -19.53
N GLY A 67 -2.13 5.80 -19.83
CA GLY A 67 -1.00 5.13 -19.17
C GLY A 67 -0.85 5.51 -17.69
N VAL A 68 -1.31 6.70 -17.28
CA VAL A 68 -1.32 7.12 -15.88
C VAL A 68 -2.44 6.41 -15.11
N ALA A 69 -3.62 6.27 -15.73
CA ALA A 69 -4.72 5.49 -15.16
C ALA A 69 -4.34 4.02 -14.94
N ASN A 70 -3.67 3.40 -15.92
CA ASN A 70 -3.16 2.03 -15.78
C ASN A 70 -2.12 1.92 -14.64
N LEU A 71 -1.23 2.91 -14.50
CA LEU A 71 -0.24 2.93 -13.42
C LEU A 71 -0.91 2.98 -12.04
N VAL A 72 -1.90 3.88 -11.87
CA VAL A 72 -2.68 3.99 -10.62
C VAL A 72 -3.40 2.68 -10.31
N PHE A 73 -3.97 2.03 -11.32
CA PHE A 73 -4.64 0.74 -11.15
C PHE A 73 -3.67 -0.37 -10.70
N VAL A 74 -2.48 -0.45 -11.29
CA VAL A 74 -1.44 -1.41 -10.87
C VAL A 74 -1.00 -1.14 -9.43
N ILE A 75 -0.75 0.13 -9.09
CA ILE A 75 -0.38 0.54 -7.73
C ILE A 75 -1.45 0.10 -6.72
N LEU A 76 -2.73 0.35 -7.02
CA LEU A 76 -3.84 -0.04 -6.16
C LEU A 76 -3.85 -1.56 -5.89
N ASN A 77 -3.69 -2.38 -6.93
CA ASN A 77 -3.65 -3.83 -6.79
C ASN A 77 -2.49 -4.28 -5.89
N VAL A 78 -1.31 -3.67 -6.03
CA VAL A 78 -0.15 -3.96 -5.16
C VAL A 78 -0.45 -3.64 -3.70
N TYR A 79 -1.13 -2.52 -3.41
CA TYR A 79 -1.53 -2.18 -2.04
C TYR A 79 -2.54 -3.15 -1.45
N ILE A 80 -3.54 -3.60 -2.23
CA ILE A 80 -4.53 -4.59 -1.79
C ILE A 80 -3.83 -5.92 -1.47
N VAL A 81 -3.00 -6.41 -2.39
CA VAL A 81 -2.23 -7.64 -2.20
C VAL A 81 -1.35 -7.54 -0.95
N ASN A 82 -0.68 -6.40 -0.74
CA ASN A 82 0.13 -6.19 0.46
C ASN A 82 -0.70 -6.21 1.75
N GLY A 83 -1.87 -5.55 1.75
CA GLY A 83 -2.80 -5.60 2.89
C GLY A 83 -3.22 -7.03 3.24
N ILE A 84 -3.52 -7.86 2.23
CA ILE A 84 -3.83 -9.28 2.40
C ILE A 84 -2.64 -10.05 2.96
N VAL A 85 -1.42 -9.82 2.45
CA VAL A 85 -0.19 -10.48 2.93
C VAL A 85 0.07 -10.13 4.40
N ILE A 86 -0.12 -8.86 4.80
CA ILE A 86 0.01 -8.44 6.21
C ILE A 86 -1.02 -9.17 7.08
N LEU A 87 -2.28 -9.27 6.65
CA LEU A 87 -3.32 -9.99 7.38
C LEU A 87 -3.01 -11.50 7.50
N LEU A 88 -2.60 -12.15 6.41
CA LEU A 88 -2.20 -13.57 6.42
C LEU A 88 -1.02 -13.81 7.37
N SER A 89 -0.06 -12.88 7.39
CA SER A 89 1.07 -12.96 8.30
C SER A 89 0.68 -12.85 9.78
N ALA A 90 -0.46 -12.22 10.10
CA ALA A 90 -1.05 -12.25 11.45
C ALA A 90 -1.50 -13.67 11.83
N SER A 91 -2.18 -14.36 10.92
CA SER A 91 -2.71 -15.72 11.14
C SER A 91 -1.61 -16.74 11.42
N PHE A 92 -0.44 -16.62 10.77
CA PHE A 92 0.71 -17.49 11.03
C PHE A 92 1.34 -17.27 12.42
N ILE A 93 1.26 -16.05 12.98
CA ILE A 93 1.74 -15.78 14.35
C ILE A 93 0.82 -16.42 15.39
N LEU A 94 -0.51 -16.38 15.19
CA LEU A 94 -1.46 -17.05 16.08
C LEU A 94 -1.16 -18.55 16.19
N LYS A 95 -0.89 -19.18 15.04
CA LYS A 95 -0.55 -20.61 14.99
C LYS A 95 0.68 -20.93 15.83
N LYS A 96 1.70 -20.06 15.89
CA LYS A 96 2.89 -20.26 16.71
C LYS A 96 2.62 -20.19 18.22
N HIS A 97 1.63 -19.39 18.65
CA HIS A 97 1.28 -19.25 20.07
C HIS A 97 0.36 -20.37 20.58
N ASN A 98 -0.40 -21.03 19.70
CA ASN A 98 -1.35 -22.09 20.08
C ASN A 98 -0.76 -23.52 20.05
N ILE A 99 0.54 -23.65 19.71
CA ILE A 99 1.27 -24.93 19.66
C ILE A 99 2.29 -25.05 20.81
N ARG A 100 2.30 -24.10 21.76
CA ARG A 100 3.13 -24.16 22.97
C ARG A 100 2.28 -24.45 24.20
#